data_AF-A0A3B9LWH2-F1
#
_entry.id   AF-A0A3B9LWH2-F1
#
_cell.length_a   1.000
_cell.length_b   1.000
_cell.length_c   1.000
_cell.angle_alpha   90.00
_cell.angle_beta   90.00
_cell.angle_gamma   90.00
#
_symmetry.space_group_name_H-M   'P 1'
#
loop_
_entity.id
_entity.type
_entity.pdbx_description
1 polymer ?
#
loop_
_entity_poly.entity_id
_entity_poly.type
_entity_poly.pdbx_seq_one_letter_code
_entity_poly.pdbx_strand_id
1 'polypeptide(L)'
;MSTFGTFNVAMLGAHGLTDRTIRTWNPTIPRDPRVMVPVVVDALVVRQAGAKWADTLMKRTPSTGDLVPAKDLLPKPFALREETRAPGVYLHWSLPDALTRGTQAAGAQASSPAVPDRWLITRLSPSATTPSRRAMRGWILQAHDDNPQPLDLDTWTEPGVPPAGIKGPLNALGYGDLSWAGFFDNTQNRLAFYDDLKDVKAGPVAYLVCGWYSEPSQDPLGPAAVHSLAEFYARMQELGWALPDGDLDQAQNAAANHVVAAKAVGLPVSTLRAHPAINRMVATSAFDPQSLTFSSAPSWWPQMSILHGSVVGIGWPTNATNVWNPKLAEPVGGPPDPSTIKVAIGNTVTEAMAKLVAVDQNRADETRILEAFQLNALETLNDPDGAAQVDSLLHANAFGSISAGETTETIWQPPTSVNQAAPANPPAPPAGVFSRYQSASNTGIVGGLRGNVNLGAAQLSPIVNKPVRTPAFLNQTQVIAGNLLD
;
A
#
# COMPACT_ATOMS: atom_id res chain seq x y z
N MET A 1 28.57 0.14 -48.88
CA MET A 1 29.24 0.29 -47.58
C MET A 1 29.52 1.77 -47.38
N SER A 2 28.61 2.50 -46.72
CA SER A 2 28.80 3.94 -46.49
C SER A 2 29.23 4.19 -45.05
N THR A 3 30.18 5.10 -44.94
CA THR A 3 30.96 5.52 -43.75
C THR A 3 30.12 6.21 -42.67
N PHE A 4 28.79 6.05 -42.69
CA PHE A 4 27.84 6.61 -41.71
C PHE A 4 27.44 5.60 -40.61
N GLY A 5 27.89 4.34 -40.69
CA GLY A 5 27.58 3.31 -39.70
C GLY A 5 28.36 3.41 -38.38
N THR A 6 29.53 4.03 -38.37
CA THR A 6 30.46 3.93 -37.24
C THR A 6 30.30 5.05 -36.20
N PHE A 7 29.83 6.23 -36.60
CA PHE A 7 29.67 7.38 -35.69
C PHE A 7 28.42 7.25 -34.79
N ASN A 8 27.39 6.56 -35.27
CA ASN A 8 26.14 6.34 -34.52
C ASN A 8 26.28 5.28 -33.43
N VAL A 9 27.17 4.29 -33.59
CA VAL A 9 27.42 3.24 -32.59
C VAL A 9 28.11 3.80 -31.35
N ALA A 10 28.94 4.84 -31.49
CA ALA A 10 29.64 5.46 -30.36
C ALA A 10 28.68 6.26 -29.45
N MET A 11 27.68 6.94 -30.02
CA MET A 11 26.68 7.70 -29.26
C MET A 11 25.66 6.76 -28.58
N LEU A 12 25.30 5.66 -29.24
CA LEU A 12 24.43 4.61 -28.68
C LEU A 12 25.14 3.79 -27.59
N GLY A 13 26.47 3.61 -27.72
CA GLY A 13 27.34 3.05 -26.69
C GLY A 13 27.48 3.94 -25.46
N ALA A 14 27.44 5.28 -25.61
CA ALA A 14 27.46 6.23 -24.49
C ALA A 14 26.22 6.12 -23.58
N HIS A 15 25.10 5.61 -24.10
CA HIS A 15 23.89 5.28 -23.35
C HIS A 15 23.71 3.76 -23.09
N GLY A 16 24.71 2.93 -23.44
CA GLY A 16 24.71 1.49 -23.15
C GLY A 16 23.76 0.63 -23.99
N LEU A 17 23.22 1.13 -25.11
CA LEU A 17 22.22 0.42 -25.92
C LEU A 17 22.89 -0.32 -27.08
N THR A 18 22.83 -1.66 -27.06
CA THR A 18 23.36 -2.51 -28.14
C THR A 18 22.32 -2.77 -29.23
N ASP A 19 22.74 -3.14 -30.45
CA ASP A 19 21.83 -3.57 -31.53
C ASP A 19 20.93 -4.74 -31.09
N ARG A 20 21.43 -5.62 -30.22
CA ARG A 20 20.64 -6.68 -29.58
C ARG A 20 19.56 -6.13 -28.66
N THR A 21 19.88 -5.12 -27.84
CA THR A 21 18.92 -4.41 -26.97
C THR A 21 17.82 -3.74 -27.77
N ILE A 22 18.18 -3.12 -28.90
CA ILE A 22 17.25 -2.44 -29.80
C ILE A 22 16.33 -3.45 -30.50
N ARG A 23 16.84 -4.62 -30.92
CA ARG A 23 16.06 -5.69 -31.55
C ARG A 23 15.13 -6.43 -30.59
N THR A 24 15.45 -6.51 -29.30
CA THR A 24 14.54 -7.06 -28.27
C THR A 24 13.41 -6.10 -27.91
N TRP A 25 13.49 -4.83 -28.30
CA TRP A 25 12.46 -3.83 -28.02
C TRP A 25 11.52 -3.73 -29.21
N ASN A 26 10.41 -4.45 -29.10
CA ASN A 26 9.35 -4.50 -30.09
C ASN A 26 8.95 -3.07 -30.55
N PRO A 27 8.92 -2.80 -31.88
CA PRO A 27 8.58 -1.48 -32.44
C PRO A 27 7.15 -1.02 -32.12
N THR A 28 6.27 -1.90 -31.63
CA THR A 28 4.90 -1.57 -31.22
C THR A 28 4.76 -1.16 -29.76
N ILE A 29 5.83 -1.20 -28.94
CA ILE A 29 5.75 -0.82 -27.52
C ILE A 29 5.57 0.71 -27.40
N PRO A 30 4.44 1.18 -26.84
CA PRO A 30 4.25 2.60 -26.56
C PRO A 30 5.27 3.04 -25.51
N ARG A 31 6.16 3.96 -25.91
CA ARG A 31 7.20 4.59 -25.08
C ARG A 31 6.70 5.86 -24.39
N ASP A 32 5.39 5.94 -24.22
CA ASP A 32 4.76 7.05 -23.54
C ASP A 32 5.17 7.03 -22.07
N PRO A 33 5.47 8.18 -21.45
CA PRO A 33 5.75 8.25 -20.04
C PRO A 33 4.65 7.62 -19.19
N ARG A 34 5.05 7.02 -18.07
CA ARG A 34 4.17 6.27 -17.18
C ARG A 34 4.42 6.71 -15.74
N VAL A 35 3.38 6.66 -14.93
CA VAL A 35 3.52 6.86 -13.49
C VAL A 35 4.11 5.60 -12.87
N MET A 36 5.26 5.74 -12.20
CA MET A 36 5.90 4.65 -11.46
C MET A 36 5.29 4.59 -10.07
N VAL A 37 4.65 3.46 -9.74
CA VAL A 37 3.95 3.24 -8.48
C VAL A 37 4.73 2.20 -7.67
N PRO A 38 5.36 2.58 -6.55
CA PRO A 38 6.11 1.62 -5.75
C PRO A 38 5.17 0.63 -5.06
N VAL A 39 5.57 -0.64 -5.04
CA VAL A 39 4.94 -1.71 -4.26
C VAL A 39 5.95 -2.34 -3.30
N VAL A 40 5.46 -2.83 -2.17
CA VAL A 40 6.29 -3.61 -1.26
C VAL A 40 6.38 -5.03 -1.80
N VAL A 41 7.61 -5.52 -1.94
CA VAL A 41 7.89 -6.90 -2.32
C VAL A 41 8.60 -7.54 -1.14
N ASP A 42 8.04 -8.63 -0.65
CA ASP A 42 8.60 -9.44 0.41
C ASP A 42 9.16 -10.73 -0.19
N ALA A 43 10.31 -11.18 0.34
CA ALA A 43 10.96 -12.41 -0.08
C ALA A 43 11.16 -13.33 1.13
N LEU A 44 10.39 -14.41 1.19
CA LEU A 44 10.63 -15.50 2.13
C LEU A 44 11.65 -16.46 1.54
N VAL A 45 12.80 -16.60 2.20
CA VAL A 45 13.91 -17.43 1.71
C VAL A 45 13.98 -18.72 2.51
N VAL A 46 13.58 -19.83 1.88
CA VAL A 46 13.59 -21.17 2.48
C VAL A 46 14.88 -21.87 2.07
N ARG A 47 15.80 -22.11 3.02
CA ARG A 47 17.09 -22.77 2.74
C ARG A 47 17.07 -24.27 3.03
N GLN A 48 16.23 -24.68 3.97
CA GLN A 48 16.06 -26.06 4.39
C GLN A 48 14.57 -26.40 4.39
N ALA A 49 14.25 -27.58 3.88
CA ALA A 49 12.90 -28.14 3.97
C ALA A 49 12.62 -28.66 5.39
N GLY A 50 11.36 -28.98 5.68
CA GLY A 50 10.95 -29.64 6.93
C GLY A 50 10.33 -28.74 7.99
N ALA A 51 10.33 -27.42 7.80
CA ALA A 51 9.56 -26.52 8.65
C ALA A 51 8.05 -26.75 8.46
N LYS A 52 7.28 -26.61 9.55
CA LYS A 52 5.82 -26.64 9.52
C LYS A 52 5.30 -25.26 9.12
N TRP A 53 4.29 -25.22 8.27
CA TRP A 53 3.70 -23.97 7.75
C TRP A 53 2.21 -23.96 8.00
N ALA A 54 1.65 -22.78 8.31
CA ALA A 54 0.21 -22.62 8.41
C ALA A 54 -0.45 -22.81 7.04
N ASP A 55 -1.59 -23.47 7.01
CA ASP A 55 -2.42 -23.54 5.81
C ASP A 55 -3.17 -22.22 5.66
N THR A 56 -2.87 -21.50 4.57
CA THR A 56 -3.47 -20.19 4.26
C THR A 56 -4.26 -20.22 2.96
N LEU A 57 -4.41 -21.39 2.34
CA LEU A 57 -5.05 -21.52 1.04
C LEU A 57 -6.58 -21.52 1.18
N MET A 58 -7.22 -20.51 0.61
CA MET A 58 -8.65 -20.50 0.35
C MET A 58 -8.97 -21.42 -0.83
N LYS A 59 -9.84 -22.39 -0.61
CA LYS A 59 -10.32 -23.31 -1.65
C LYS A 59 -11.20 -22.57 -2.64
N ARG A 60 -11.13 -22.98 -3.91
CA ARG A 60 -12.03 -22.48 -4.95
C ARG A 60 -13.44 -22.98 -4.72
N THR A 61 -14.42 -22.19 -5.15
CA THR A 61 -15.82 -22.63 -5.20
C THR A 61 -15.97 -23.82 -6.17
N PRO A 62 -16.84 -24.80 -5.85
CA PRO A 62 -17.18 -25.88 -6.77
C PRO A 62 -17.77 -25.34 -8.07
N SER A 63 -17.46 -25.98 -9.19
CA SER A 63 -18.00 -25.62 -10.51
C SER A 63 -19.49 -25.92 -10.70
N THR A 64 -20.13 -26.57 -9.72
CA THR A 64 -21.55 -26.98 -9.77
C THR A 64 -22.53 -25.82 -9.63
N GLY A 65 -22.06 -24.62 -9.26
CA GLY A 65 -22.89 -23.41 -9.15
C GLY A 65 -23.64 -23.27 -7.82
N ASP A 66 -23.42 -24.20 -6.89
CA ASP A 66 -24.01 -24.14 -5.55
C ASP A 66 -23.41 -23.00 -4.73
N LEU A 67 -24.25 -22.32 -3.95
CA LEU A 67 -23.79 -21.31 -2.99
C LEU A 67 -23.07 -22.01 -1.83
N VAL A 68 -21.77 -21.73 -1.69
CA VAL A 68 -20.94 -22.25 -0.60
C VAL A 68 -20.64 -21.12 0.38
N PRO A 69 -20.87 -21.29 1.69
CA PRO A 69 -20.45 -20.32 2.70
C PRO A 69 -18.94 -20.09 2.64
N ALA A 70 -18.50 -18.83 2.60
CA ALA A 70 -17.08 -18.49 2.47
C ALA A 70 -16.20 -19.13 3.57
N LYS A 71 -16.73 -19.27 4.79
CA LYS A 71 -16.04 -19.94 5.91
C LYS A 71 -15.63 -21.39 5.61
N ASP A 72 -16.36 -22.08 4.74
CA ASP A 72 -16.11 -23.49 4.41
C ASP A 72 -15.02 -23.62 3.33
N LEU A 73 -14.71 -22.51 2.65
CA LEU A 73 -13.59 -22.39 1.71
C LEU A 73 -12.27 -22.05 2.41
N LEU A 74 -12.34 -21.48 3.61
CA LEU A 74 -11.16 -21.13 4.40
C LEU A 74 -10.60 -22.36 5.12
N PRO A 75 -9.27 -22.43 5.32
CA PRO A 75 -8.67 -23.47 6.15
C PRO A 75 -9.12 -23.31 7.60
N LYS A 76 -9.09 -24.42 8.37
CA LYS A 76 -9.38 -24.35 9.81
C LYS A 76 -8.36 -23.44 10.49
N PRO A 77 -8.75 -22.66 11.51
CA PRO A 77 -7.80 -21.88 12.29
C PRO A 77 -6.65 -22.76 12.76
N PHE A 78 -5.42 -22.27 12.58
CA PHE A 78 -4.19 -22.95 13.02
C PHE A 78 -3.91 -24.30 12.36
N ALA A 79 -4.62 -24.61 11.26
CA ALA A 79 -4.29 -25.75 10.43
C ALA A 79 -2.87 -25.62 9.89
N LEU A 80 -2.17 -26.74 9.84
CA LEU A 80 -0.88 -26.84 9.19
C LEU A 80 -1.08 -27.36 7.77
N ARG A 81 -0.24 -26.88 6.86
CA ARG A 81 -0.12 -27.46 5.51
C ARG A 81 0.34 -28.90 5.62
N GLU A 82 -0.23 -29.75 4.76
CA GLU A 82 0.22 -31.14 4.61
C GLU A 82 1.64 -31.19 4.03
N GLU A 83 1.94 -30.34 3.05
CA GLU A 83 3.23 -30.26 2.38
C GLU A 83 4.10 -29.11 2.93
N THR A 84 5.36 -29.41 3.21
CA THR A 84 6.36 -28.41 3.59
C THR A 84 6.82 -27.60 2.37
N ARG A 85 7.20 -26.34 2.57
CA ARG A 85 7.81 -25.53 1.50
C ARG A 85 9.17 -26.09 1.08
N ALA A 86 9.37 -26.21 -0.23
CA ALA A 86 10.64 -26.59 -0.81
C ALA A 86 11.68 -25.45 -0.66
N PRO A 87 12.99 -25.75 -0.69
CA PRO A 87 14.01 -24.71 -0.70
C PRO A 87 13.87 -23.79 -1.91
N GLY A 88 14.12 -22.50 -1.73
CA GLY A 88 14.04 -21.48 -2.76
C GLY A 88 13.60 -20.13 -2.19
N VAL A 89 13.14 -19.24 -3.07
CA VAL A 89 12.64 -17.91 -2.72
C VAL A 89 11.17 -17.81 -3.09
N TYR A 90 10.36 -17.45 -2.11
CA TYR A 90 8.93 -17.17 -2.25
C TYR A 90 8.74 -15.66 -2.21
N LEU A 91 8.46 -15.06 -3.36
CA LEU A 91 8.14 -13.65 -3.49
C LEU A 91 6.64 -13.43 -3.33
N HIS A 92 6.27 -12.39 -2.61
CA HIS A 92 4.91 -11.86 -2.54
C HIS A 92 5.00 -10.35 -2.61
N TRP A 93 4.03 -9.71 -3.24
CA TRP A 93 3.99 -8.25 -3.28
C TRP A 93 2.60 -7.74 -2.93
N SER A 94 2.60 -6.70 -2.10
CA SER A 94 1.37 -6.05 -1.68
C SER A 94 0.93 -5.03 -2.71
N LEU A 95 -0.38 -5.01 -2.98
CA LEU A 95 -0.98 -3.98 -3.81
C LEU A 95 -0.98 -2.65 -3.05
N PRO A 96 -0.81 -1.51 -3.75
CA PRO A 96 -0.99 -0.19 -3.15
C PRO A 96 -2.40 -0.05 -2.56
N ASP A 97 -2.53 0.71 -1.48
CA ASP A 97 -3.83 1.00 -0.83
C ASP A 97 -4.87 1.53 -1.82
N ALA A 98 -4.42 2.24 -2.86
CA ALA A 98 -5.25 2.71 -3.95
C ALA A 98 -6.05 1.60 -4.65
N LEU A 99 -5.47 0.40 -4.77
CA LEU A 99 -6.05 -0.73 -5.48
C LEU A 99 -6.75 -1.75 -4.54
N THR A 100 -6.75 -1.48 -3.24
CA THR A 100 -7.45 -2.33 -2.24
C THR A 100 -8.68 -1.64 -1.63
N ARG A 101 -8.90 -0.35 -1.95
CA ARG A 101 -10.09 0.41 -1.52
C ARG A 101 -11.29 0.15 -2.42
N GLY A 102 -12.32 -0.50 -1.86
CA GLY A 102 -13.62 -0.63 -2.51
C GLY A 102 -14.46 0.64 -2.38
N THR A 103 -15.33 0.88 -3.36
CA THR A 103 -16.34 1.95 -3.34
C THR A 103 -17.74 1.36 -3.38
N GLN A 104 -18.68 1.98 -2.67
CA GLN A 104 -20.08 1.57 -2.69
C GLN A 104 -20.96 2.81 -2.76
N ALA A 105 -21.73 2.94 -3.86
CA ALA A 105 -22.79 3.93 -3.94
C ALA A 105 -24.03 3.45 -3.18
N ALA A 106 -24.86 4.38 -2.70
CA ALA A 106 -26.10 4.05 -1.98
C ALA A 106 -27.00 3.13 -2.83
N GLY A 107 -27.34 1.95 -2.31
CA GLY A 107 -28.16 0.95 -3.02
C GLY A 107 -27.43 0.14 -4.10
N ALA A 108 -26.12 0.36 -4.32
CA ALA A 108 -25.32 -0.40 -5.27
C ALA A 108 -24.45 -1.46 -4.56
N GLN A 109 -24.03 -2.48 -5.32
CA GLN A 109 -23.03 -3.44 -4.86
C GLN A 109 -21.67 -2.75 -4.75
N ALA A 110 -20.88 -3.14 -3.73
CA ALA A 110 -19.52 -2.65 -3.59
C ALA A 110 -18.67 -3.09 -4.80
N SER A 111 -17.90 -2.15 -5.34
CA SER A 111 -16.99 -2.36 -6.47
C SER A 111 -15.54 -2.20 -6.00
N SER A 112 -14.65 -3.06 -6.51
CA SER A 112 -13.22 -2.98 -6.25
C SER A 112 -12.47 -2.64 -7.52
N PRO A 113 -11.42 -1.81 -7.45
CA PRO A 113 -10.62 -1.45 -8.61
C PRO A 113 -9.89 -2.68 -9.18
N ALA A 114 -9.62 -2.62 -10.49
CA ALA A 114 -8.83 -3.63 -11.17
C ALA A 114 -7.36 -3.54 -10.74
N VAL A 115 -6.70 -4.69 -10.60
CA VAL A 115 -5.27 -4.81 -10.34
C VAL A 115 -4.54 -5.24 -11.62
N PRO A 116 -3.22 -5.00 -11.73
CA PRO A 116 -2.46 -5.43 -12.89
C PRO A 116 -2.59 -6.93 -13.17
N ASP A 117 -2.80 -7.27 -14.44
CA ASP A 117 -2.96 -8.64 -14.92
C ASP A 117 -1.69 -9.17 -15.63
N ARG A 118 -0.66 -8.34 -15.74
CA ARG A 118 0.67 -8.73 -16.22
C ARG A 118 1.71 -8.39 -15.19
N TRP A 119 2.57 -9.36 -14.87
CA TRP A 119 3.70 -9.15 -13.98
C TRP A 119 4.97 -9.69 -14.60
N LEU A 120 5.99 -8.84 -14.70
CA LEU A 120 7.36 -9.19 -15.04
C LEU A 120 8.12 -9.43 -13.74
N ILE A 121 8.74 -10.60 -13.61
CA ILE A 121 9.68 -10.91 -12.55
C ILE A 121 11.03 -11.09 -13.20
N THR A 122 12.03 -10.36 -12.72
CA THR A 122 13.42 -10.55 -13.16
C THR A 122 14.29 -10.87 -11.97
N ARG A 123 15.06 -11.96 -12.07
CA ARG A 123 16.08 -12.32 -11.10
C ARG A 123 17.44 -11.92 -11.63
N LEU A 124 18.19 -11.22 -10.80
CA LEU A 124 19.62 -10.95 -10.97
C LEU A 124 20.40 -11.83 -10.01
N SER A 125 21.39 -12.56 -10.53
CA SER A 125 22.26 -13.44 -9.76
C SER A 125 23.70 -13.35 -10.26
N PRO A 126 24.72 -13.78 -9.50
CA PRO A 126 26.08 -13.87 -10.03
C PRO A 126 26.12 -14.81 -11.24
N SER A 127 26.84 -14.42 -12.30
CA SER A 127 27.01 -15.29 -13.46
C SER A 127 27.85 -16.52 -13.11
N ALA A 128 27.37 -17.70 -13.52
CA ALA A 128 28.08 -18.96 -13.33
C ALA A 128 29.38 -19.05 -14.16
N THR A 129 29.50 -18.28 -15.24
CA THR A 129 30.61 -18.34 -16.20
C THR A 129 31.54 -17.13 -16.14
N THR A 130 31.05 -15.97 -15.69
CA THR A 130 31.81 -14.71 -15.70
C THR A 130 31.68 -13.99 -14.36
N PRO A 131 32.66 -14.15 -13.44
CA PRO A 131 32.54 -13.67 -12.06
C PRO A 131 32.25 -12.17 -11.89
N SER A 132 32.61 -11.32 -12.86
CA SER A 132 32.36 -9.87 -12.85
C SER A 132 31.00 -9.45 -13.41
N ARG A 133 30.17 -10.41 -13.85
CA ARG A 133 28.86 -10.14 -14.46
C ARG A 133 27.73 -10.75 -13.66
N ARG A 134 26.54 -10.16 -13.81
CA ARG A 134 25.29 -10.73 -13.33
C ARG A 134 24.63 -11.53 -14.44
N ALA A 135 24.12 -12.72 -14.11
CA ALA A 135 23.14 -13.42 -14.92
C ALA A 135 21.75 -12.84 -14.61
N MET A 136 20.92 -12.75 -15.65
CA MET A 136 19.53 -12.31 -15.57
C MET A 136 18.64 -13.42 -16.08
N ARG A 137 17.56 -13.70 -15.35
CA ARG A 137 16.47 -14.59 -15.77
C ARG A 137 15.15 -13.85 -15.58
N GLY A 138 14.25 -13.95 -16.54
CA GLY A 138 12.98 -13.23 -16.53
C GLY A 138 11.79 -14.16 -16.70
N TRP A 139 10.67 -13.81 -16.06
CA TRP A 139 9.40 -14.48 -16.21
C TRP A 139 8.27 -13.48 -16.37
N ILE A 140 7.21 -13.90 -17.05
CA ILE A 140 5.96 -13.19 -17.18
C ILE A 140 4.86 -14.01 -16.53
N LEU A 141 4.06 -13.37 -15.67
CA LEU A 141 2.82 -13.92 -15.15
C LEU A 141 1.65 -13.25 -15.83
N GLN A 142 0.74 -14.06 -16.35
CA GLN A 142 -0.58 -13.62 -16.78
C GLN A 142 -1.54 -13.83 -15.63
N ALA A 143 -1.53 -12.90 -14.68
CA ALA A 143 -2.18 -13.04 -13.39
C ALA A 143 -3.71 -13.17 -13.46
N HIS A 144 -4.33 -12.95 -14.62
CA HIS A 144 -5.76 -13.07 -14.80
C HIS A 144 -6.22 -14.47 -15.24
N ASP A 145 -5.35 -15.27 -15.85
CA ASP A 145 -5.65 -16.63 -16.32
C ASP A 145 -6.27 -17.49 -15.22
N ASP A 146 -7.10 -18.48 -15.55
CA ASP A 146 -7.73 -19.33 -14.53
C ASP A 146 -6.68 -20.12 -13.72
N ASN A 147 -5.65 -20.64 -14.38
CA ASN A 147 -4.51 -21.30 -13.73
C ASN A 147 -3.18 -20.72 -14.23
N PRO A 148 -2.77 -19.56 -13.71
CA PRO A 148 -1.60 -18.86 -14.22
C PRO A 148 -0.33 -19.65 -13.93
N GLN A 149 0.54 -19.76 -14.95
CA GLN A 149 1.85 -20.40 -14.84
C GLN A 149 2.94 -19.40 -15.21
N PRO A 150 4.13 -19.47 -14.60
CA PRO A 150 5.24 -18.62 -15.00
C PRO A 150 5.70 -18.95 -16.42
N LEU A 151 5.70 -17.93 -17.29
CA LEU A 151 6.17 -18.04 -18.66
C LEU A 151 7.58 -17.46 -18.75
N ASP A 152 8.49 -18.13 -19.47
CA ASP A 152 9.84 -17.62 -19.66
C ASP A 152 9.82 -16.37 -20.55
N LEU A 153 10.43 -15.28 -20.07
CA LEU A 153 10.47 -14.00 -20.77
C LEU A 153 11.06 -14.12 -22.18
N ASP A 154 12.06 -14.98 -22.39
CA ASP A 154 12.74 -15.11 -23.68
C ASP A 154 11.83 -15.72 -24.76
N THR A 155 10.80 -16.46 -24.35
CA THR A 155 9.86 -17.15 -25.24
C THR A 155 8.51 -16.46 -25.34
N TRP A 156 8.26 -15.47 -24.48
CA TRP A 156 6.96 -14.88 -24.34
C TRP A 156 6.72 -13.74 -25.35
N THR A 157 5.52 -13.69 -25.89
CA THR A 157 5.02 -12.60 -26.72
C THR A 157 3.65 -12.18 -26.20
N GLU A 158 3.42 -10.88 -26.05
CA GLU A 158 2.14 -10.35 -25.57
C GLU A 158 1.00 -10.74 -26.52
N PRO A 159 -0.04 -11.47 -26.03
CA PRO A 159 -1.16 -11.88 -26.87
C PRO A 159 -2.07 -10.71 -27.28
N GLY A 160 -2.04 -9.59 -26.55
CA GLY A 160 -2.80 -8.37 -26.88
C GLY A 160 -4.31 -8.48 -26.73
N VAL A 161 -4.81 -9.60 -26.19
CA VAL A 161 -6.23 -9.83 -25.89
C VAL A 161 -6.39 -10.34 -24.45
N PRO A 162 -7.48 -10.00 -23.76
CA PRO A 162 -7.79 -10.59 -22.46
C PRO A 162 -7.94 -12.12 -22.57
N PRO A 163 -7.60 -12.89 -21.53
CA PRO A 163 -7.74 -14.34 -21.57
C PRO A 163 -9.21 -14.77 -21.71
N ALA A 164 -9.47 -15.82 -22.48
CA ALA A 164 -10.82 -16.32 -22.73
C ALA A 164 -11.45 -16.91 -21.45
N GLY A 165 -12.74 -16.63 -21.23
CA GLY A 165 -13.54 -17.26 -20.17
C GLY A 165 -13.59 -16.52 -18.83
N ILE A 166 -13.05 -15.29 -18.74
CA ILE A 166 -13.02 -14.53 -17.49
C ILE A 166 -14.20 -13.56 -17.38
N LYS A 167 -14.89 -13.56 -16.22
CA LYS A 167 -16.18 -12.88 -15.99
C LYS A 167 -16.07 -11.43 -15.47
N GLY A 168 -14.87 -10.88 -15.32
CA GLY A 168 -14.62 -9.51 -14.85
C GLY A 168 -13.14 -9.30 -14.50
N PRO A 169 -12.67 -8.06 -14.30
CA PRO A 169 -11.25 -7.78 -14.04
C PRO A 169 -10.77 -8.43 -12.73
N LEU A 170 -9.46 -8.75 -12.67
CA LEU A 170 -8.82 -9.19 -11.44
C LEU A 170 -8.85 -8.03 -10.44
N ASN A 171 -9.20 -8.30 -9.18
CA ASN A 171 -9.17 -7.31 -8.11
C ASN A 171 -8.57 -7.92 -6.83
N ALA A 172 -8.38 -7.09 -5.80
CA ALA A 172 -7.75 -7.49 -4.54
C ALA A 172 -8.56 -8.53 -3.72
N LEU A 173 -9.82 -8.78 -4.08
CA LEU A 173 -10.70 -9.71 -3.37
C LEU A 173 -10.65 -11.13 -3.94
N GLY A 174 -10.08 -11.32 -5.13
CA GLY A 174 -10.02 -12.61 -5.81
C GLY A 174 -11.38 -13.29 -5.90
N TYR A 175 -11.57 -14.35 -5.10
CA TYR A 175 -12.82 -15.12 -5.02
C TYR A 175 -13.87 -14.55 -4.04
N GLY A 176 -13.66 -13.34 -3.53
CA GLY A 176 -14.59 -12.63 -2.64
C GLY A 176 -14.15 -12.55 -1.17
N ASP A 177 -12.87 -12.77 -0.88
CA ASP A 177 -12.31 -12.64 0.46
C ASP A 177 -11.43 -11.39 0.58
N LEU A 178 -11.61 -10.60 1.65
CA LEU A 178 -10.86 -9.36 1.89
C LEU A 178 -9.37 -9.62 2.12
N SER A 179 -9.00 -10.81 2.61
CA SER A 179 -7.61 -11.17 2.89
C SER A 179 -6.92 -11.89 1.73
N TRP A 180 -7.63 -12.14 0.62
CA TRP A 180 -7.15 -12.92 -0.51
C TRP A 180 -5.78 -12.44 -1.02
N ALA A 181 -5.66 -11.14 -1.34
CA ALA A 181 -4.43 -10.56 -1.86
C ALA A 181 -3.24 -10.61 -0.88
N GLY A 182 -3.51 -10.76 0.42
CA GLY A 182 -2.50 -10.74 1.48
C GLY A 182 -1.78 -12.07 1.69
N PHE A 183 -2.29 -13.18 1.15
CA PHE A 183 -1.70 -14.51 1.36
C PHE A 183 -1.00 -15.03 0.10
N PHE A 184 0.23 -15.52 0.26
CA PHE A 184 1.02 -16.13 -0.81
C PHE A 184 0.25 -17.28 -1.48
N ASP A 185 -0.33 -18.18 -0.68
CA ASP A 185 -0.96 -19.40 -1.20
C ASP A 185 -2.22 -19.07 -2.04
N ASN A 186 -2.94 -18.02 -1.69
CA ASN A 186 -4.13 -17.55 -2.41
C ASN A 186 -3.80 -16.92 -3.77
N THR A 187 -2.61 -16.33 -3.87
CA THR A 187 -2.21 -15.47 -4.99
C THR A 187 -1.05 -16.03 -5.79
N GLN A 188 -0.74 -17.32 -5.62
CA GLN A 188 0.34 -17.98 -6.34
C GLN A 188 0.20 -17.78 -7.86
N ASN A 189 1.27 -17.32 -8.49
CA ASN A 189 1.36 -16.91 -9.89
C ASN A 189 0.44 -15.75 -10.30
N ARG A 190 -0.08 -14.98 -9.34
CA ARG A 190 -0.84 -13.74 -9.56
C ARG A 190 -0.19 -12.54 -8.88
N LEU A 191 -0.04 -12.61 -7.55
CA LEU A 191 0.66 -11.62 -6.71
C LEU A 191 1.80 -12.26 -5.89
N ALA A 192 2.12 -13.51 -6.22
CA ALA A 192 3.14 -14.31 -5.59
C ALA A 192 3.88 -15.16 -6.63
N PHE A 193 5.15 -15.41 -6.39
CA PHE A 193 6.02 -16.18 -7.28
C PHE A 193 7.00 -17.04 -6.48
N TYR A 194 7.26 -18.26 -6.95
CA TYR A 194 8.26 -19.15 -6.36
C TYR A 194 9.41 -19.38 -7.34
N ASP A 195 10.64 -19.16 -6.88
CA ASP A 195 11.87 -19.50 -7.58
C ASP A 195 12.63 -20.59 -6.82
N ASP A 196 12.93 -21.70 -7.49
CA ASP A 196 13.63 -22.84 -6.91
C ASP A 196 15.16 -22.64 -6.78
N LEU A 197 15.71 -21.62 -7.45
CA LEU A 197 17.13 -21.27 -7.47
C LEU A 197 18.08 -22.40 -7.87
N LYS A 198 17.62 -23.47 -8.54
CA LYS A 198 18.47 -24.62 -8.90
C LYS A 198 19.61 -24.25 -9.85
N ASP A 199 19.42 -23.19 -10.63
CA ASP A 199 20.41 -22.65 -11.56
C ASP A 199 21.36 -21.62 -10.92
N VAL A 200 21.19 -21.30 -9.63
CA VAL A 200 22.04 -20.36 -8.88
C VAL A 200 22.87 -21.12 -7.83
N LYS A 201 24.18 -21.21 -8.07
CA LYS A 201 25.11 -21.89 -7.14
C LYS A 201 25.26 -21.15 -5.82
N ALA A 202 25.53 -19.84 -5.86
CA ALA A 202 25.77 -19.01 -4.69
C ALA A 202 25.70 -17.51 -5.00
N GLY A 203 25.47 -16.72 -3.95
CA GLY A 203 25.71 -15.28 -3.90
C GLY A 203 24.45 -14.44 -3.78
N PRO A 204 24.60 -13.10 -3.74
CA PRO A 204 23.45 -12.24 -3.52
C PRO A 204 22.54 -12.26 -4.75
N VAL A 205 21.32 -12.73 -4.54
CA VAL A 205 20.22 -12.69 -5.50
C VAL A 205 19.44 -11.39 -5.29
N ALA A 206 18.91 -10.84 -6.38
CA ALA A 206 17.97 -9.74 -6.34
C ALA A 206 16.82 -10.01 -7.29
N TYR A 207 15.64 -9.50 -6.95
CA TYR A 207 14.45 -9.58 -7.77
C TYR A 207 13.91 -8.18 -8.04
N LEU A 208 13.45 -7.95 -9.26
CA LEU A 208 12.63 -6.81 -9.64
C LEU A 208 11.31 -7.36 -10.16
N VAL A 209 10.22 -6.86 -9.58
CA VAL A 209 8.84 -7.18 -9.95
C VAL A 209 8.22 -5.92 -10.54
N CYS A 210 7.63 -6.02 -11.72
CA CYS A 210 6.93 -4.93 -12.39
C CYS A 210 5.56 -5.38 -12.88
N GLY A 211 4.50 -4.67 -12.52
CA GLY A 211 3.12 -4.94 -12.94
C GLY A 211 2.59 -3.89 -13.91
N TRP A 212 1.82 -4.32 -14.91
CA TRP A 212 1.06 -3.43 -15.80
C TRP A 212 -0.28 -4.04 -16.20
N TYR A 213 -1.16 -3.19 -16.72
CA TYR A 213 -2.44 -3.57 -17.26
C TYR A 213 -2.29 -3.90 -18.75
N SER A 214 -2.69 -5.10 -19.17
CA SER A 214 -2.75 -5.45 -20.59
C SER A 214 -3.85 -4.64 -21.30
N GLU A 215 -4.93 -4.33 -20.59
CA GLU A 215 -6.05 -3.53 -21.04
C GLU A 215 -6.00 -2.12 -20.44
N PRO A 216 -5.70 -1.08 -21.23
CA PRO A 216 -5.55 0.29 -20.72
C PRO A 216 -6.81 0.88 -20.08
N SER A 217 -8.01 0.38 -20.41
CA SER A 217 -9.25 0.82 -19.74
C SER A 217 -9.37 0.36 -18.28
N GLN A 218 -8.57 -0.63 -17.86
CA GLN A 218 -8.50 -1.09 -16.47
C GLN A 218 -7.48 -0.33 -15.62
N ASP A 219 -6.57 0.40 -16.25
CA ASP A 219 -5.59 1.24 -15.56
C ASP A 219 -6.30 2.44 -14.89
N PRO A 220 -6.07 2.73 -13.60
CA PRO A 220 -6.70 3.85 -12.91
C PRO A 220 -6.32 5.23 -13.48
N LEU A 221 -5.22 5.33 -14.24
CA LEU A 221 -4.79 6.53 -14.97
C LEU A 221 -5.06 6.42 -16.49
N GLY A 222 -5.73 5.35 -16.91
CA GLY A 222 -6.07 5.07 -18.30
C GLY A 222 -7.02 6.12 -18.90
N PRO A 223 -7.14 6.17 -20.23
CA PRO A 223 -7.97 7.17 -20.91
C PRO A 223 -9.47 6.97 -20.73
N ALA A 224 -9.90 5.87 -20.10
CA ALA A 224 -11.28 5.68 -19.67
C ALA A 224 -11.60 6.47 -18.39
N ALA A 225 -10.60 6.78 -17.56
CA ALA A 225 -10.76 7.44 -16.28
C ALA A 225 -10.31 8.90 -16.28
N VAL A 226 -9.37 9.28 -17.16
CA VAL A 226 -8.74 10.60 -17.16
C VAL A 226 -8.73 11.21 -18.56
N HIS A 227 -9.37 12.37 -18.70
CA HIS A 227 -9.53 13.09 -19.97
C HIS A 227 -8.87 14.48 -20.00
N SER A 228 -8.35 14.96 -18.87
CA SER A 228 -7.63 16.24 -18.78
C SER A 228 -6.52 16.20 -17.72
N LEU A 229 -5.61 17.18 -17.76
CA LEU A 229 -4.56 17.33 -16.74
C LEU A 229 -5.16 17.63 -15.35
N ALA A 230 -6.27 18.36 -15.28
CA ALA A 230 -6.95 18.62 -14.01
C ALA A 230 -7.55 17.33 -13.42
N GLU A 231 -8.18 16.51 -14.27
CA GLU A 231 -8.66 15.18 -13.87
C GLU A 231 -7.52 14.24 -13.49
N PHE A 232 -6.36 14.33 -14.15
CA PHE A 232 -5.19 13.55 -13.78
C PHE A 232 -4.76 13.85 -12.34
N TYR A 233 -4.64 15.12 -11.98
CA TYR A 233 -4.28 15.49 -10.61
C TYR A 233 -5.36 15.10 -9.59
N ALA A 234 -6.64 15.30 -9.92
CA ALA A 234 -7.75 14.84 -9.06
C ALA A 234 -7.68 13.33 -8.84
N ARG A 235 -7.42 12.56 -9.91
CA ARG A 235 -7.29 11.11 -9.85
C ARG A 235 -6.09 10.66 -9.04
N MET A 236 -4.93 11.30 -9.20
CA MET A 236 -3.75 11.05 -8.37
C MET A 236 -4.05 11.29 -6.88
N GLN A 237 -4.76 12.38 -6.56
CA GLN A 237 -5.19 12.67 -5.19
C GLN A 237 -6.15 11.61 -4.64
N GLU A 238 -7.14 11.17 -5.42
CA GLU A 238 -8.04 10.07 -5.04
C GLU A 238 -7.28 8.79 -4.74
N LEU A 239 -6.30 8.44 -5.59
CA LEU A 239 -5.44 7.27 -5.41
C LEU A 239 -4.44 7.44 -4.24
N GLY A 240 -4.29 8.65 -3.70
CA GLY A 240 -3.30 8.96 -2.67
C GLY A 240 -1.86 8.96 -3.21
N TRP A 241 -1.70 9.18 -4.53
CA TRP A 241 -0.43 9.25 -5.21
C TRP A 241 -0.03 10.71 -5.42
N ALA A 242 1.29 10.97 -5.41
CA ALA A 242 1.84 12.28 -5.66
C ALA A 242 3.05 12.16 -6.58
N LEU A 243 3.27 13.19 -7.39
CA LEU A 243 4.49 13.37 -8.18
C LEU A 243 5.29 14.53 -7.59
N PRO A 244 6.62 14.43 -7.55
CA PRO A 244 7.49 15.57 -7.32
C PRO A 244 7.25 16.71 -8.33
N ASP A 245 7.49 17.94 -7.90
CA ASP A 245 7.43 19.11 -8.78
C ASP A 245 8.44 18.98 -9.92
N GLY A 246 7.98 19.21 -11.16
CA GLY A 246 8.83 19.17 -12.36
C GLY A 246 8.98 17.80 -13.03
N ASP A 247 8.53 16.71 -12.39
CA ASP A 247 8.63 15.35 -12.97
C ASP A 247 7.83 15.22 -14.28
N LEU A 248 6.67 15.87 -14.37
CA LEU A 248 5.85 15.88 -15.59
C LEU A 248 6.54 16.60 -16.74
N ASP A 249 7.16 17.76 -16.47
CA ASP A 249 7.90 18.52 -17.47
C ASP A 249 9.14 17.74 -17.94
N GLN A 250 9.85 17.11 -16.99
CA GLN A 250 11.00 16.26 -17.30
C GLN A 250 10.59 15.05 -18.14
N ALA A 251 9.50 14.36 -17.77
CA ALA A 251 8.96 13.23 -18.50
C ALA A 251 8.53 13.62 -19.92
N GLN A 252 7.89 14.79 -20.05
CA GLN A 252 7.47 15.34 -21.34
C GLN A 252 8.68 15.66 -22.23
N ASN A 253 9.70 16.32 -21.68
CA ASN A 253 10.96 16.62 -22.39
C ASN A 253 11.70 15.34 -22.81
N ALA A 254 11.76 14.34 -21.93
CA ALA A 254 12.37 13.05 -22.22
C ALA A 254 11.65 12.32 -23.36
N ALA A 255 10.32 12.33 -23.36
CA ALA A 255 9.52 11.74 -24.43
C ALA A 255 9.75 12.45 -25.78
N ALA A 256 9.78 13.79 -25.78
CA ALA A 256 10.06 14.57 -26.99
C ALA A 256 11.46 14.27 -27.54
N ASN A 257 12.48 14.25 -26.69
CA ASN A 257 13.86 13.93 -27.07
C ASN A 257 13.96 12.51 -27.63
N HIS A 258 13.26 11.55 -27.04
CA HIS A 258 13.22 10.18 -27.54
C HIS A 258 12.60 10.11 -28.95
N VAL A 259 11.50 10.82 -29.19
CA VAL A 259 10.86 10.89 -30.52
C VAL A 259 11.81 11.47 -31.57
N VAL A 260 12.53 12.55 -31.24
CA VAL A 260 13.55 13.16 -32.12
C VAL A 260 14.67 12.18 -32.43
N ALA A 261 15.24 11.53 -31.40
CA ALA A 261 16.31 10.55 -31.57
C ALA A 261 15.89 9.36 -32.43
N ALA A 262 14.69 8.80 -32.20
CA ALA A 262 14.16 7.69 -32.96
C ALA A 262 13.95 8.04 -34.45
N LYS A 263 13.40 9.23 -34.74
CA LYS A 263 13.27 9.73 -36.12
C LYS A 263 14.62 9.91 -36.79
N ALA A 264 15.63 10.42 -36.08
CA ALA A 264 16.97 10.64 -36.61
C ALA A 264 17.66 9.33 -37.06
N VAL A 265 17.32 8.20 -36.46
CA VAL A 265 17.82 6.87 -36.85
C VAL A 265 16.86 6.08 -37.75
N GLY A 266 15.83 6.74 -38.30
CA GLY A 266 14.89 6.14 -39.26
C GLY A 266 13.91 5.13 -38.65
N LEU A 267 13.73 5.13 -37.32
CA LEU A 267 12.79 4.23 -36.66
C LEU A 267 11.36 4.77 -36.72
N PRO A 268 10.36 3.92 -37.03
CA PRO A 268 8.97 4.31 -36.91
C PRO A 268 8.63 4.52 -35.43
N VAL A 269 8.27 5.75 -35.07
CA VAL A 269 7.70 6.08 -33.75
C VAL A 269 6.19 6.14 -33.90
N SER A 270 5.52 5.00 -33.69
CA SER A 270 4.10 4.97 -33.41
C SER A 270 3.92 5.06 -31.90
N THR A 271 3.91 6.27 -31.36
CA THR A 271 3.29 6.47 -30.06
C THR A 271 1.79 6.27 -30.26
N LEU A 272 1.29 5.06 -29.99
CA LEU A 272 -0.12 4.69 -30.21
C LEU A 272 -1.11 5.60 -29.47
N ARG A 273 -0.64 6.35 -28.44
CA ARG A 273 -1.47 7.27 -27.64
C ARG A 273 -0.75 8.55 -27.21
N ALA A 274 0.38 8.92 -27.84
CA ALA A 274 0.82 10.30 -27.67
C ALA A 274 -0.19 11.19 -28.36
N HIS A 275 -0.97 11.85 -27.52
CA HIS A 275 -1.71 13.06 -27.82
C HIS A 275 -1.01 13.82 -28.98
N PRO A 276 -1.75 14.32 -29.99
CA PRO A 276 -1.18 15.14 -31.08
C PRO A 276 -0.29 16.29 -30.58
N ALA A 277 -0.37 16.61 -29.29
CA ALA A 277 0.55 17.38 -28.47
C ALA A 277 2.04 17.06 -28.65
N ILE A 278 2.51 15.83 -28.40
CA ILE A 278 3.96 15.52 -28.41
C ILE A 278 4.52 15.60 -29.84
N ASN A 279 3.74 15.19 -30.85
CA ASN A 279 4.11 15.36 -32.25
C ASN A 279 4.06 16.83 -32.70
N ARG A 280 3.17 17.66 -32.13
CA ARG A 280 3.15 19.13 -32.32
C ARG A 280 4.30 19.84 -31.59
N MET A 281 4.83 19.28 -30.51
CA MET A 281 5.92 19.90 -29.73
C MET A 281 7.28 19.87 -30.43
N VAL A 282 7.56 18.84 -31.23
CA VAL A 282 8.71 18.88 -32.16
C VAL A 282 8.56 20.03 -33.19
N ALA A 283 7.36 20.61 -33.33
CA ALA A 283 7.08 21.75 -34.18
C ALA A 283 6.84 23.09 -33.44
N THR A 284 6.62 23.16 -32.11
CA THR A 284 6.32 24.43 -31.41
C THR A 284 6.78 24.45 -29.94
N SER A 285 7.87 25.14 -29.61
CA SER A 285 7.85 26.53 -29.12
C SER A 285 8.15 27.54 -30.23
N ALA A 286 7.37 27.50 -31.30
CA ALA A 286 7.52 28.43 -32.41
C ALA A 286 6.70 29.68 -32.07
N PHE A 287 7.40 30.78 -31.83
CA PHE A 287 6.83 32.10 -32.06
C PHE A 287 6.42 32.16 -33.54
N ASP A 288 5.15 32.40 -33.83
CA ASP A 288 4.71 32.73 -35.18
C ASP A 288 4.92 34.24 -35.39
N PRO A 289 5.92 34.65 -36.18
CA PRO A 289 6.23 36.07 -36.38
C PRO A 289 5.15 36.81 -37.19
N GLN A 290 4.21 36.11 -37.83
CA GLN A 290 3.13 36.72 -38.60
C GLN A 290 1.88 36.96 -37.77
N SER A 291 1.61 36.13 -36.76
CA SER A 291 0.46 36.27 -35.87
C SER A 291 0.78 36.90 -34.51
N LEU A 292 2.07 37.00 -34.14
CA LEU A 292 2.56 37.44 -32.83
C LEU A 292 1.99 36.62 -31.66
N THR A 293 1.54 35.38 -31.90
CA THR A 293 0.96 34.51 -30.87
C THR A 293 1.95 33.46 -30.39
N PHE A 294 2.00 33.26 -29.07
CA PHE A 294 2.61 32.08 -28.47
C PHE A 294 1.56 30.97 -28.40
N SER A 295 1.82 29.81 -29.01
CA SER A 295 1.03 28.61 -28.71
C SER A 295 1.56 28.03 -27.39
N SER A 296 0.71 27.91 -26.38
CA SER A 296 1.06 27.16 -25.17
C SER A 296 1.37 25.70 -25.51
N ALA A 297 2.26 25.11 -24.71
CA ALA A 297 2.46 23.67 -24.70
C ALA A 297 1.08 22.98 -24.55
N PRO A 298 0.70 22.07 -25.45
CA PRO A 298 -0.55 21.35 -25.31
C PRO A 298 -0.57 20.56 -23.99
N SER A 299 -1.72 20.57 -23.29
CA SER A 299 -1.89 19.84 -22.04
C SER A 299 -1.61 18.35 -22.26
N TRP A 300 -0.75 17.78 -21.42
CA TRP A 300 -0.31 16.40 -21.52
C TRP A 300 -0.22 15.78 -20.11
N TRP A 301 -0.51 14.49 -20.01
CA TRP A 301 -0.38 13.69 -18.80
C TRP A 301 -0.05 12.23 -19.14
N PRO A 302 0.60 11.48 -18.23
CA PRO A 302 0.76 10.03 -18.36
C PRO A 302 -0.59 9.31 -18.29
N GLN A 303 -0.82 8.35 -19.20
CA GLN A 303 -2.06 7.57 -19.29
C GLN A 303 -1.91 6.12 -18.84
N MET A 304 -0.77 5.79 -18.22
CA MET A 304 -0.43 4.44 -17.81
C MET A 304 0.35 4.48 -16.51
N SER A 305 0.16 3.46 -15.70
CA SER A 305 0.92 3.17 -14.50
C SER A 305 1.78 1.92 -14.67
N ILE A 306 2.93 1.90 -14.01
CA ILE A 306 3.72 0.68 -13.78
C ILE A 306 3.86 0.53 -12.28
N LEU A 307 3.38 -0.58 -11.75
CA LEU A 307 3.65 -0.96 -10.38
C LEU A 307 5.03 -1.60 -10.34
N HIS A 308 5.90 -1.23 -9.40
CA HIS A 308 7.22 -1.82 -9.33
C HIS A 308 7.74 -1.95 -7.91
N GLY A 309 8.53 -2.99 -7.67
CA GLY A 309 9.22 -3.18 -6.41
C GLY A 309 10.37 -4.15 -6.57
N SER A 310 11.29 -4.13 -5.63
CA SER A 310 12.49 -4.97 -5.71
C SER A 310 12.95 -5.42 -4.35
N VAL A 311 13.47 -6.65 -4.29
CA VAL A 311 14.21 -7.15 -3.13
C VAL A 311 15.63 -7.40 -3.55
N VAL A 312 16.58 -6.87 -2.80
CA VAL A 312 18.01 -6.92 -3.14
C VAL A 312 18.82 -7.52 -2.01
N GLY A 313 19.98 -8.09 -2.34
CA GLY A 313 20.92 -8.57 -1.33
C GLY A 313 20.50 -9.88 -0.66
N ILE A 314 19.73 -10.74 -1.33
CA ILE A 314 19.31 -12.03 -0.77
C ILE A 314 20.47 -13.02 -0.83
N GLY A 315 21.01 -13.44 0.32
CA GLY A 315 22.04 -14.50 0.36
C GLY A 315 21.48 -15.88 0.00
N TRP A 316 22.20 -16.61 -0.86
CA TRP A 316 21.91 -18.01 -1.19
C TRP A 316 23.20 -18.82 -1.39
N PRO A 317 23.26 -20.10 -0.98
CA PRO A 317 22.28 -20.84 -0.17
C PRO A 317 22.38 -20.54 1.33
N THR A 318 23.38 -19.77 1.77
CA THR A 318 23.52 -19.31 3.16
C THR A 318 23.01 -17.87 3.30
N ASN A 319 22.92 -17.35 4.51
CA ASN A 319 22.65 -15.92 4.75
C ASN A 319 23.89 -15.03 4.53
N ALA A 320 25.04 -15.60 4.16
CA ALA A 320 26.25 -14.85 3.92
C ALA A 320 26.12 -14.04 2.63
N THR A 321 26.32 -12.74 2.74
CA THR A 321 26.22 -11.85 1.59
C THR A 321 27.44 -10.94 1.51
N ASN A 322 28.19 -11.02 0.41
CA ASN A 322 29.25 -10.07 0.10
C ASN A 322 28.66 -8.74 -0.46
N VAL A 323 27.60 -8.21 0.16
CA VAL A 323 27.02 -6.91 -0.23
C VAL A 323 27.72 -5.78 0.51
N TRP A 324 27.74 -4.61 -0.12
CA TRP A 324 28.34 -3.40 0.44
C TRP A 324 27.72 -2.97 1.79
N ASN A 325 26.44 -3.28 2.04
CA ASN A 325 25.79 -3.04 3.33
C ASN A 325 25.15 -4.33 3.87
N PRO A 326 25.75 -4.98 4.89
CA PRO A 326 25.24 -6.20 5.49
C PRO A 326 23.82 -6.07 6.06
N LYS A 327 23.43 -4.87 6.54
CA LYS A 327 22.08 -4.64 7.08
C LYS A 327 20.96 -4.78 6.05
N LEU A 328 21.27 -4.62 4.75
CA LEU A 328 20.31 -4.86 3.67
C LEU A 328 20.03 -6.35 3.45
N ALA A 329 20.87 -7.23 3.99
CA ALA A 329 20.83 -8.67 3.77
C ALA A 329 20.52 -9.46 5.05
N GLU A 330 20.39 -8.79 6.19
CA GLU A 330 20.00 -9.42 7.44
C GLU A 330 18.58 -9.98 7.31
N PRO A 331 18.38 -11.28 7.58
CA PRO A 331 17.04 -11.84 7.63
C PRO A 331 16.22 -11.10 8.70
N VAL A 332 15.16 -10.43 8.26
CA VAL A 332 14.20 -9.79 9.18
C VAL A 332 12.99 -10.71 9.30
N GLY A 333 12.64 -11.10 10.52
CA GLY A 333 11.46 -11.90 10.81
C GLY A 333 11.70 -13.41 10.88
N GLY A 334 10.61 -14.15 10.86
CA GLY A 334 10.53 -15.56 11.26
C GLY A 334 9.57 -15.73 12.45
N PRO A 335 9.00 -16.92 12.66
CA PRO A 335 8.18 -17.16 13.84
C PRO A 335 9.06 -16.93 15.08
N PRO A 336 8.63 -16.08 16.04
CA PRO A 336 9.31 -16.00 17.33
C PRO A 336 9.32 -17.39 17.96
N ASP A 337 10.37 -17.70 18.72
CA ASP A 337 10.45 -18.96 19.45
C ASP A 337 9.20 -19.07 20.34
N PRO A 338 8.35 -20.11 20.17
CA PRO A 338 7.11 -20.23 20.94
C PRO A 338 7.33 -20.19 22.46
N SER A 339 8.51 -20.62 22.94
CA SER A 339 8.87 -20.58 24.36
C SER A 339 9.11 -19.15 24.88
N THR A 340 9.34 -18.19 23.98
CA THR A 340 9.57 -16.77 24.32
C THR A 340 8.29 -15.94 24.31
N ILE A 341 7.19 -16.50 23.78
CA ILE A 341 5.91 -15.78 23.65
C ILE A 341 5.05 -16.05 24.88
N LYS A 342 4.75 -14.99 25.63
CA LYS A 342 3.73 -15.00 26.70
C LYS A 342 2.48 -14.29 26.21
N VAL A 343 1.32 -14.88 26.44
CA VAL A 343 0.04 -14.28 26.09
C VAL A 343 -0.90 -14.41 27.27
N ALA A 344 -1.48 -13.28 27.68
CA ALA A 344 -2.50 -13.22 28.70
C ALA A 344 -3.85 -12.92 28.04
N ILE A 345 -4.89 -13.61 28.52
CA ILE A 345 -6.27 -13.42 28.06
C ILE A 345 -7.08 -12.99 29.29
N GLY A 346 -7.71 -11.83 29.17
CA GLY A 346 -8.61 -11.27 30.17
C GLY A 346 -9.83 -10.66 29.49
N ASN A 347 -10.92 -10.49 30.24
CA ASN A 347 -12.13 -9.84 29.76
C ASN A 347 -11.89 -8.32 29.60
N THR A 348 -10.92 -7.79 30.34
CA THR A 348 -10.38 -6.43 30.16
C THR A 348 -8.85 -6.46 29.97
N VAL A 349 -8.30 -5.37 29.42
CA VAL A 349 -6.85 -5.15 29.34
C VAL A 349 -6.22 -5.16 30.74
N THR A 350 -6.97 -4.67 31.74
CA THR A 350 -6.55 -4.63 33.13
C THR A 350 -6.25 -6.00 33.70
N GLU A 351 -7.19 -6.95 33.56
CA GLU A 351 -7.03 -8.33 34.00
C GLU A 351 -5.88 -9.02 33.27
N ALA A 352 -5.81 -8.87 31.95
CA ALA A 352 -4.78 -9.49 31.13
C ALA A 352 -3.38 -9.00 31.54
N MET A 353 -3.21 -7.68 31.73
CA MET A 353 -1.92 -7.10 32.12
C MET A 353 -1.55 -7.47 33.56
N ALA A 354 -2.51 -7.42 34.49
CA ALA A 354 -2.28 -7.82 35.88
C ALA A 354 -1.84 -9.27 36.01
N LYS A 355 -2.52 -10.18 35.30
CA LYS A 355 -2.16 -11.60 35.29
C LYS A 355 -0.79 -11.83 34.65
N LEU A 356 -0.47 -11.11 33.57
CA LEU A 356 0.83 -11.22 32.91
C LEU A 356 1.99 -10.83 33.85
N VAL A 357 1.85 -9.71 34.56
CA VAL A 357 2.87 -9.20 35.50
C VAL A 357 3.01 -10.14 36.71
N ALA A 358 1.89 -10.58 37.28
CA ALA A 358 1.89 -11.48 38.44
C ALA A 358 2.60 -12.80 38.15
N VAL A 359 2.43 -13.35 36.95
CA VAL A 359 3.14 -14.57 36.52
C VAL A 359 4.62 -14.28 36.30
N ASP A 360 4.96 -13.17 35.67
CA ASP A 360 6.35 -12.81 35.39
C ASP A 360 7.17 -12.62 36.68
N GLN A 361 6.55 -12.02 37.71
CA GLN A 361 7.15 -11.83 39.02
C GLN A 361 6.99 -13.03 39.97
N ASN A 362 6.28 -14.08 39.54
CA ASN A 362 5.95 -15.24 40.37
C ASN A 362 5.23 -14.87 41.69
N ARG A 363 4.31 -13.91 41.61
CA ARG A 363 3.56 -13.35 42.74
C ARG A 363 2.09 -13.20 42.40
N ALA A 364 1.30 -14.21 42.78
CA ALA A 364 -0.13 -14.25 42.46
C ALA A 364 -0.93 -13.13 43.15
N ASP A 365 -0.47 -12.67 44.31
CA ASP A 365 -1.02 -11.59 45.12
C ASP A 365 -0.92 -10.20 44.43
N GLU A 366 0.06 -10.00 43.57
CA GLU A 366 0.23 -8.74 42.82
C GLU A 366 -0.86 -8.52 41.77
N THR A 367 -1.55 -9.57 41.32
CA THR A 367 -2.65 -9.47 40.35
C THR A 367 -3.71 -8.48 40.85
N ARG A 368 -4.18 -8.68 42.08
CA ARG A 368 -5.28 -7.91 42.66
C ARG A 368 -4.89 -6.46 42.92
N ILE A 369 -3.65 -6.24 43.36
CA ILE A 369 -3.11 -4.90 43.61
C ILE A 369 -2.98 -4.14 42.29
N LEU A 370 -2.51 -4.79 41.23
CA LEU A 370 -2.37 -4.15 39.91
C LEU A 370 -3.72 -3.85 39.26
N GLU A 371 -4.72 -4.72 39.44
CA GLU A 371 -6.11 -4.48 39.03
C GLU A 371 -6.68 -3.25 39.73
N ALA A 372 -6.60 -3.22 41.07
CA ALA A 372 -7.06 -2.09 41.87
C ALA A 372 -6.32 -0.79 41.50
N PHE A 373 -5.01 -0.86 41.23
CA PHE A 373 -4.22 0.29 40.79
C PHE A 373 -4.71 0.84 39.43
N GLN A 374 -4.87 -0.03 38.43
CA GLN A 374 -5.32 0.37 37.09
C GLN A 374 -6.76 0.91 37.08
N LEU A 375 -7.59 0.46 38.01
CA LEU A 375 -8.95 0.94 38.22
C LEU A 375 -9.03 2.20 39.09
N ASN A 376 -7.89 2.71 39.58
CA ASN A 376 -7.83 3.79 40.57
C ASN A 376 -8.65 3.48 41.84
N ALA A 377 -8.71 2.20 42.24
CA ALA A 377 -9.45 1.65 43.37
C ALA A 377 -8.52 1.09 44.46
N LEU A 378 -7.28 1.59 44.54
CA LEU A 378 -6.28 1.09 45.49
C LEU A 378 -6.64 1.38 46.95
N GLU A 379 -7.29 2.52 47.19
CA GLU A 379 -7.80 2.87 48.53
C GLU A 379 -8.92 1.92 48.94
N THR A 380 -9.82 1.62 48.00
CA THR A 380 -10.95 0.70 48.17
C THR A 380 -10.50 -0.72 48.50
N LEU A 381 -9.33 -1.15 48.01
CA LEU A 381 -8.81 -2.49 48.30
C LEU A 381 -8.57 -2.73 49.80
N ASN A 382 -8.34 -1.67 50.59
CA ASN A 382 -8.14 -1.77 52.04
C ASN A 382 -9.45 -1.88 52.84
N ASP A 383 -10.61 -1.67 52.21
CA ASP A 383 -11.90 -1.78 52.88
C ASP A 383 -12.25 -3.26 53.18
N PRO A 384 -13.09 -3.54 54.20
CA PRO A 384 -13.49 -4.90 54.55
C PRO A 384 -14.12 -5.70 53.40
N ASP A 385 -14.76 -5.02 52.44
CA ASP A 385 -15.36 -5.56 51.22
C ASP A 385 -14.63 -5.13 49.95
N GLY A 386 -13.42 -4.59 50.08
CA GLY A 386 -12.62 -4.00 48.99
C GLY A 386 -12.39 -4.93 47.81
N ALA A 387 -12.13 -6.22 48.06
CA ALA A 387 -11.95 -7.21 47.01
C ALA A 387 -13.19 -7.37 46.12
N ALA A 388 -14.39 -7.42 46.72
CA ALA A 388 -15.64 -7.54 45.98
C ALA A 388 -16.00 -6.26 45.21
N GLN A 389 -15.61 -5.10 45.76
CA GLN A 389 -15.77 -3.82 45.06
C GLN A 389 -14.85 -3.73 43.83
N VAL A 390 -13.60 -4.17 43.94
CA VAL A 390 -12.67 -4.25 42.80
C VAL A 390 -13.18 -5.23 41.73
N ASP A 391 -13.72 -6.39 42.10
CA ASP A 391 -14.36 -7.32 41.16
C ASP A 391 -15.55 -6.68 40.44
N SER A 392 -16.37 -5.92 41.17
CA SER A 392 -17.52 -5.22 40.58
C SER A 392 -17.07 -4.14 39.58
N LEU A 393 -15.97 -3.44 39.87
CA LEU A 393 -15.39 -2.44 38.97
C LEU A 393 -14.75 -3.09 37.74
N LEU A 394 -14.06 -4.23 37.88
CA LEU A 394 -13.54 -5.00 36.76
C LEU A 394 -14.67 -5.47 35.84
N HIS A 395 -15.72 -6.06 36.43
CA HIS A 395 -16.89 -6.52 35.71
C HIS A 395 -17.58 -5.35 34.97
N ALA A 396 -17.77 -4.20 35.63
CA ALA A 396 -18.34 -3.01 34.99
C ALA A 396 -17.51 -2.55 33.78
N ASN A 397 -16.18 -2.56 33.88
CA ASN A 397 -15.28 -2.17 32.80
C ASN A 397 -15.18 -3.17 31.63
N ALA A 398 -15.72 -4.38 31.79
CA ALA A 398 -15.88 -5.30 30.66
C ALA A 398 -16.95 -4.83 29.67
N PHE A 399 -17.84 -3.92 30.07
CA PHE A 399 -18.91 -3.42 29.23
C PHE A 399 -18.55 -2.04 28.65
N GLY A 400 -18.61 -1.92 27.32
CA GLY A 400 -18.61 -0.64 26.63
C GLY A 400 -20.02 -0.21 26.25
N SER A 401 -20.28 1.09 26.20
CA SER A 401 -21.49 1.62 25.57
C SER A 401 -21.18 2.01 24.12
N ILE A 402 -22.13 1.71 23.23
CA ILE A 402 -22.14 2.23 21.87
C ILE A 402 -23.25 3.26 21.83
N SER A 403 -22.97 4.45 21.30
CA SER A 403 -24.03 5.44 21.09
C SER A 403 -25.06 4.85 20.14
N ALA A 404 -26.30 4.69 20.60
CA ALA A 404 -27.40 4.13 19.80
C ALA A 404 -27.90 5.08 18.70
N GLY A 405 -27.16 6.15 18.42
CA GLY A 405 -27.60 7.30 17.63
C GLY A 405 -28.25 8.36 18.52
N GLU A 406 -28.39 9.56 17.96
CA GLU A 406 -29.15 10.64 18.60
C GLU A 406 -30.57 10.63 18.03
N THR A 407 -31.57 10.67 18.91
CA THR A 407 -32.96 10.95 18.52
C THR A 407 -33.36 12.26 19.16
N THR A 408 -33.95 13.16 18.37
CA THR A 408 -34.53 14.39 18.91
C THR A 408 -35.86 14.03 19.56
N GLU A 409 -35.94 14.12 20.88
CA GLU A 409 -37.20 13.99 21.61
C GLU A 409 -37.76 15.38 21.93
N THR A 410 -39.02 15.61 21.60
CA THR A 410 -39.72 16.83 22.01
C THR A 410 -40.23 16.66 23.43
N ILE A 411 -39.48 17.19 24.40
CA ILE A 411 -39.91 17.23 25.79
C ILE A 411 -40.96 18.33 25.95
N TRP A 412 -42.19 17.96 26.32
CA TRP A 412 -43.21 18.93 26.72
C TRP A 412 -42.80 19.59 28.05
N GLN A 413 -42.21 20.77 27.98
CA GLN A 413 -42.10 21.65 29.14
C GLN A 413 -43.48 22.27 29.40
N PRO A 414 -44.08 22.10 30.59
CA PRO A 414 -45.24 22.89 30.97
C PRO A 414 -44.86 24.37 30.89
N PRO A 415 -45.77 25.27 30.46
CA PRO A 415 -45.46 26.69 30.37
C PRO A 415 -45.00 27.18 31.73
N THR A 416 -43.70 27.44 31.87
CA THR A 416 -43.17 28.15 33.02
C THR A 416 -43.82 29.52 33.01
N SER A 417 -44.55 29.84 34.07
CA SER A 417 -45.15 31.15 34.27
C SER A 417 -44.09 32.23 34.07
N VAL A 418 -44.44 33.22 33.23
CA VAL A 418 -43.70 34.44 32.85
C VAL A 418 -42.34 34.24 32.16
N ASN A 419 -42.30 34.53 30.85
CA ASN A 419 -41.11 35.09 30.19
C ASN A 419 -40.76 36.39 30.92
N GLN A 420 -39.89 36.30 31.93
CA GLN A 420 -39.30 37.47 32.54
C GLN A 420 -38.38 38.10 31.49
N ALA A 421 -38.68 39.31 31.04
CA ALA A 421 -37.77 40.07 30.19
C ALA A 421 -36.41 40.16 30.88
N ALA A 422 -35.32 40.00 30.11
CA ALA A 422 -33.97 40.14 30.64
C ALA A 422 -33.85 41.47 31.42
N PRO A 423 -33.27 41.47 32.63
CA PRO A 423 -33.10 42.70 33.40
C PRO A 423 -32.32 43.71 32.56
N ALA A 424 -32.75 44.98 32.57
CA ALA A 424 -32.22 46.06 31.72
C ALA A 424 -30.71 46.34 31.90
N ASN A 425 -30.08 45.75 32.93
CA ASN A 425 -28.63 45.74 33.14
C ASN A 425 -28.23 44.40 33.75
N PRO A 426 -27.78 43.41 32.96
CA PRO A 426 -27.12 42.24 33.53
C PRO A 426 -25.83 42.69 34.22
N PRO A 427 -25.55 42.27 35.47
CA PRO A 427 -24.26 42.57 36.11
C PRO A 427 -23.14 41.99 35.26
N ALA A 428 -22.19 42.83 34.85
CA ALA A 428 -21.02 42.39 34.10
C ALA A 428 -20.23 41.37 34.95
N PRO A 429 -19.88 40.20 34.40
CA PRO A 429 -19.06 39.24 35.12
C PRO A 429 -17.73 39.90 35.52
N PRO A 430 -17.22 39.65 36.73
CA PRO A 430 -15.92 40.18 37.14
C PRO A 430 -14.84 39.74 36.15
N ALA A 431 -13.86 40.61 35.92
CA ALA A 431 -12.78 40.37 34.97
C ALA A 431 -12.13 39.01 35.25
N GLY A 432 -12.23 38.08 34.29
CA GLY A 432 -11.66 36.74 34.42
C GLY A 432 -10.17 36.79 34.70
N VAL A 433 -9.62 35.68 35.23
CA VAL A 433 -8.22 35.54 35.69
C VAL A 433 -7.18 35.86 34.59
N PHE A 434 -7.62 35.94 33.34
CA PHE A 434 -6.81 36.27 32.15
C PHE A 434 -6.96 37.72 31.65
N SER A 435 -7.70 38.58 32.36
CA SER A 435 -7.85 40.01 32.03
C SER A 435 -6.52 40.77 31.93
N ARG A 436 -5.51 40.32 32.69
CA ARG A 436 -4.11 40.80 32.59
C ARG A 436 -3.41 40.54 31.26
N TYR A 437 -3.97 39.69 30.40
CA TYR A 437 -3.44 39.40 29.05
C TYR A 437 -4.23 40.08 27.93
N GLN A 438 -5.33 40.78 28.24
CA GLN A 438 -6.07 41.58 27.27
C GLN A 438 -5.46 42.98 27.19
N SER A 439 -4.38 43.12 26.45
CA SER A 439 -3.86 44.44 26.09
C SER A 439 -4.79 45.10 25.09
N ALA A 440 -5.28 46.29 25.44
CA ALA A 440 -6.13 47.13 24.61
C ALA A 440 -5.51 47.34 23.22
N SER A 441 -6.26 47.01 22.17
CA SER A 441 -5.94 47.38 20.79
C SER A 441 -6.01 48.91 20.69
N ASN A 442 -4.86 49.55 20.89
CA ASN A 442 -4.73 50.99 20.79
C ASN A 442 -4.85 51.37 19.31
N THR A 443 -5.97 51.99 18.94
CA THR A 443 -6.18 52.65 17.65
C THR A 443 -5.23 53.85 17.54
N GLY A 444 -4.03 53.61 17.03
CA GLY A 444 -3.05 54.62 16.67
C GLY A 444 -2.94 54.77 15.16
N ILE A 445 -3.39 55.91 14.65
CA ILE A 445 -3.20 56.36 13.27
C ILE A 445 -1.69 56.53 13.03
N VAL A 446 -1.11 55.74 12.11
CA VAL A 446 0.18 56.02 11.49
C VAL A 446 0.05 55.78 9.99
N GLY A 447 0.19 56.85 9.22
CA GLY A 447 0.11 56.83 7.77
C GLY A 447 1.37 56.25 7.12
N GLY A 448 1.16 55.66 5.95
CA GLY A 448 2.20 55.41 4.95
C GLY A 448 2.73 53.98 4.92
N LEU A 449 2.07 53.13 4.12
CA LEU A 449 2.67 52.19 3.15
C LEU A 449 1.55 51.34 2.55
N ARG A 450 1.29 51.56 1.26
CA ARG A 450 0.33 50.77 0.47
C ARG A 450 0.92 49.38 0.21
N GLY A 451 0.32 48.36 0.79
CA GLY A 451 0.54 46.96 0.44
C GLY A 451 -0.67 46.15 0.88
N ASN A 452 -1.44 45.65 -0.10
CA ASN A 452 -2.57 44.75 0.15
C ASN A 452 -2.02 43.44 0.73
N VAL A 453 -2.11 43.26 2.04
CA VAL A 453 -1.93 41.95 2.69
C VAL A 453 -3.33 41.47 3.07
N ASN A 454 -3.84 40.52 2.28
CA ASN A 454 -5.07 39.79 2.59
C ASN A 454 -4.80 38.95 3.85
N LEU A 455 -5.36 39.38 4.99
CA LEU A 455 -5.46 38.55 6.19
C LEU A 455 -6.54 37.49 5.92
N GLY A 456 -6.11 36.36 5.40
CA GLY A 456 -6.95 35.18 5.19
C GLY A 456 -7.58 34.71 6.51
N ALA A 457 -8.85 34.34 6.43
CA ALA A 457 -9.62 33.73 7.51
C ALA A 457 -8.84 32.56 8.14
N ALA A 458 -8.80 32.51 9.47
CA ALA A 458 -8.26 31.37 10.20
C ALA A 458 -9.08 30.12 9.87
N GLN A 459 -8.52 29.22 9.07
CA GLN A 459 -9.03 27.86 8.91
C GLN A 459 -8.76 27.08 10.21
N LEU A 460 -9.84 26.64 10.87
CA LEU A 460 -9.78 25.59 11.87
C LEU A 460 -9.24 24.33 11.19
N SER A 461 -8.04 23.89 11.58
CA SER A 461 -7.48 22.62 11.11
C SER A 461 -8.09 21.46 11.90
N PRO A 462 -8.54 20.37 11.26
CA PRO A 462 -8.90 19.15 11.97
C PRO A 462 -7.67 18.49 12.60
N ILE A 463 -7.81 17.98 13.82
CA ILE A 463 -6.81 17.13 14.47
C ILE A 463 -6.66 15.85 13.65
N VAL A 464 -5.47 15.63 13.09
CA VAL A 464 -5.11 14.38 12.39
C VAL A 464 -4.75 13.33 13.43
N ASN A 465 -5.66 12.41 13.72
CA ASN A 465 -5.32 11.18 14.43
C ASN A 465 -4.57 10.24 13.48
N LYS A 466 -3.34 9.89 13.84
CA LYS A 466 -2.57 8.85 13.13
C LYS A 466 -3.22 7.48 13.38
N PRO A 467 -3.45 6.65 12.35
CA PRO A 467 -3.92 5.28 12.56
C PRO A 467 -2.78 4.45 13.17
N VAL A 468 -3.02 3.90 14.36
CA VAL A 468 -2.16 2.91 15.01
C VAL A 468 -2.41 1.56 14.33
N ARG A 469 -1.34 0.94 13.83
CA ARG A 469 -1.38 -0.41 13.25
C ARG A 469 -1.62 -1.45 14.34
N THR A 470 -2.60 -2.32 14.14
CA THR A 470 -2.84 -3.51 14.96
C THR A 470 -1.84 -4.62 14.60
N PRO A 471 -1.18 -5.29 15.57
CA PRO A 471 -0.45 -6.52 15.30
C PRO A 471 -1.35 -7.76 15.34
N ALA A 472 -0.93 -8.74 14.56
CA ALA A 472 -1.60 -9.98 14.20
C ALA A 472 -1.74 -11.01 15.33
N PHE A 473 -2.72 -11.89 15.16
CA PHE A 473 -2.97 -13.08 15.99
C PHE A 473 -1.84 -14.12 15.80
N LEU A 474 -1.27 -14.62 16.90
CA LEU A 474 -0.29 -15.71 16.93
C LEU A 474 -0.71 -16.79 17.94
N ASN A 475 -0.44 -18.04 17.55
CA ASN A 475 -0.72 -19.25 18.33
C ASN A 475 0.13 -19.36 19.60
N GLN A 476 -0.52 -19.74 20.70
CA GLN A 476 0.05 -19.91 22.04
C GLN A 476 0.57 -21.32 22.30
N THR A 477 1.62 -21.43 23.11
CA THR A 477 2.00 -22.67 23.82
C THR A 477 1.96 -22.53 25.34
N GLN A 478 1.58 -21.37 25.90
CA GLN A 478 1.15 -21.26 27.30
C GLN A 478 0.01 -20.25 27.41
N VAL A 479 -1.19 -20.77 27.67
CA VAL A 479 -2.37 -19.96 27.99
C VAL A 479 -2.41 -19.80 29.50
N ILE A 480 -2.39 -18.56 29.97
CA ILE A 480 -2.64 -18.24 31.37
C ILE A 480 -4.03 -17.63 31.44
N ALA A 481 -4.98 -18.41 31.96
CA ALA A 481 -6.33 -17.93 32.19
C ALA A 481 -6.36 -16.95 33.37
N GLY A 482 -7.07 -15.83 33.21
CA GLY A 482 -7.58 -15.08 34.36
C GLY A 482 -8.70 -15.89 35.01
N ASN A 483 -8.54 -16.26 36.28
CA ASN A 483 -9.59 -16.91 37.04
C ASN A 483 -10.55 -15.84 37.57
N LEU A 484 -11.85 -16.05 37.31
CA LEU A 484 -12.94 -15.36 38.01
C LEU A 484 -13.67 -16.29 39.00
N LEU A 485 -13.18 -17.52 39.21
CA LEU A 485 -13.75 -18.46 40.19
C LEU A 485 -12.63 -19.36 40.75
N ASP A 486 -12.24 -19.11 42.00
CA ASP A 486 -11.95 -20.11 43.03
C ASP A 486 -12.41 -19.53 44.38
#